data_AF-A0A6P0RT10-F1
#
_entry.id   AF-A0A6P0RT10-F1
#
_cell.length_a   1.000
_cell.length_b   1.000
_cell.length_c   1.000
_cell.angle_alpha   90.00
_cell.angle_beta   90.00
_cell.angle_gamma   90.00
#
_symmetry.space_group_name_H-M   'P 1'
#
loop_
_entity.id
_entity.type
_entity.pdbx_description
1 polymer ?
#
loop_
_entity_poly.entity_id
_entity_poly.type
_entity_poly.pdbx_seq_one_letter_code
_entity_poly.pdbx_strand_id
1 'polypeptide(L)'
;MKSLLKIGIILALIFASTFVVARLAGWLTVDQVKAWFDAASQWSPMAIALLVVLLLFADLFIAVPTLTITLLAGYFLGFPNGLLASFAGMMAAGISGYALSRHYGQAFARKIVKKPEDFESMKGLFSSNGFAFILLSRAAPILPEVSACMAGMNQMKFSRFLAAWILCSLPYALIASYAGSISDLENPKPAIFTAIGLSGTLWLGWFWYRKKLSAKR
;
A
#
# COMPACT_ATOMS: atom_id res chain seq x y z
N MET A 1 -6.17 -23.03 -4.53
CA MET A 1 -6.10 -22.14 -3.34
C MET A 1 -4.76 -22.17 -2.62
N LYS A 2 -4.19 -23.35 -2.32
CA LYS A 2 -2.89 -23.46 -1.62
C LYS A 2 -1.75 -22.69 -2.33
N SER A 3 -1.67 -22.78 -3.66
CA SER A 3 -0.63 -22.11 -4.45
C SER A 3 -0.72 -20.58 -4.44
N LEU A 4 -1.94 -20.03 -4.52
CA LEU A 4 -2.19 -18.59 -4.45
C LEU A 4 -1.78 -18.01 -3.10
N LEU A 5 -2.15 -18.70 -2.01
CA LEU A 5 -1.75 -18.33 -0.66
C LEU A 5 -0.23 -18.44 -0.46
N LYS A 6 0.39 -19.51 -0.98
CA LYS A 6 1.84 -19.70 -0.90
C LYS A 6 2.60 -18.54 -1.54
N ILE A 7 2.22 -18.12 -2.75
CA ILE A 7 2.85 -16.97 -3.41
C ILE A 7 2.59 -15.68 -2.64
N GLY A 8 1.35 -15.45 -2.19
CA GLY A 8 1.01 -14.27 -1.39
C GLY A 8 1.86 -14.17 -0.11
N ILE A 9 2.05 -15.28 0.59
CA ILE A 9 2.91 -15.35 1.79
C ILE A 9 4.37 -15.09 1.44
N ILE A 10 4.89 -15.67 0.36
CA ILE A 10 6.28 -15.44 -0.06
C ILE A 10 6.51 -13.97 -0.38
N LEU A 11 5.61 -13.34 -1.13
CA LEU A 11 5.69 -11.90 -1.41
C LEU A 11 5.62 -11.10 -0.10
N ALA A 12 4.66 -11.40 0.78
CA ALA A 12 4.53 -10.73 2.07
C ALA A 12 5.80 -10.87 2.93
N LEU A 13 6.46 -12.02 2.92
CA LEU A 13 7.73 -12.24 3.62
C LEU A 13 8.87 -11.43 3.01
N ILE A 14 8.94 -11.31 1.68
CA ILE A 14 9.94 -10.49 0.99
C ILE A 14 9.78 -9.02 1.44
N PHE A 15 8.58 -8.46 1.37
CA PHE A 15 8.31 -7.09 1.84
C PHE A 15 8.52 -6.93 3.35
N ALA A 16 8.11 -7.91 4.16
CA ALA A 16 8.33 -7.86 5.60
C ALA A 16 9.82 -7.90 5.95
N SER A 17 10.63 -8.63 5.18
CA SER A 17 12.08 -8.68 5.41
C SER A 17 12.74 -7.31 5.22
N THR A 18 12.31 -6.53 4.22
CA THR A 18 12.84 -5.18 4.01
C THR A 18 12.41 -4.21 5.11
N PHE A 19 11.19 -4.36 5.64
CA PHE A 19 10.75 -3.63 6.84
C PHE A 19 11.64 -3.92 8.06
N VAL A 20 11.91 -5.20 8.33
CA VAL A 20 12.70 -5.61 9.50
C VAL A 20 14.13 -5.09 9.37
N VAL A 21 14.73 -5.17 8.18
CA VAL A 21 16.06 -4.61 7.92
C VAL A 21 16.09 -3.09 8.15
N ALA A 22 15.12 -2.35 7.62
CA ALA A 22 15.03 -0.90 7.82
C ALA A 22 14.86 -0.52 9.31
N ARG A 23 14.08 -1.30 10.06
CA ARG A 23 13.90 -1.10 11.50
C ARG A 23 15.18 -1.40 12.30
N LEU A 24 15.86 -2.50 11.98
CA LEU A 24 17.10 -2.90 12.64
C LEU A 24 18.27 -1.97 12.31
N ALA A 25 18.26 -1.32 11.14
CA ALA A 25 19.23 -0.29 10.76
C ALA A 25 19.10 1.00 11.58
N GLY A 26 18.10 1.11 12.47
CA GLY A 26 17.98 2.22 13.41
C GLY A 26 17.52 3.54 12.78
N TRP A 27 16.91 3.51 11.59
CA TRP A 27 16.44 4.69 10.85
C TRP A 27 15.08 5.25 11.33
N LEU A 28 14.45 4.62 12.33
CA LEU A 28 13.07 4.93 12.78
C LEU A 28 13.04 5.26 14.28
N THR A 29 14.04 6.00 14.77
CA THR A 29 14.00 6.52 16.16
C THR A 29 13.22 7.84 16.21
N VAL A 30 12.54 8.08 17.33
CA VAL A 30 11.69 9.28 17.51
C VAL A 30 12.52 10.57 17.35
N ASP A 31 13.76 10.57 17.82
CA ASP A 31 14.65 11.73 17.77
C ASP A 31 15.11 12.04 16.34
N GLN A 32 15.39 11.01 15.52
CA GLN A 32 15.68 11.20 14.10
C GLN A 32 14.49 11.73 13.33
N VAL A 33 13.27 11.23 13.63
CA VAL A 33 12.05 11.72 13.00
C VAL A 33 11.84 13.20 13.31
N LYS A 34 12.08 13.65 14.55
CA LYS A 34 12.04 15.08 14.91
C LYS A 34 13.09 15.89 14.16
N ALA A 35 14.33 15.42 14.12
CA ALA A 35 15.41 16.11 13.39
C ALA A 35 15.10 16.23 11.88
N TRP A 36 14.53 15.18 11.27
CA TRP A 36 14.10 15.21 9.88
C TRP A 36 12.89 16.12 9.67
N PHE A 37 11.98 16.18 10.63
CA PHE A 37 10.83 17.08 10.60
C PHE A 37 11.26 18.55 10.64
N ASP A 38 12.19 18.90 11.52
CA ASP A 38 12.73 20.26 11.63
C ASP A 38 13.50 20.66 10.37
N ALA A 39 14.29 19.74 9.81
CA ALA A 39 14.99 19.95 8.54
C ALA A 39 14.01 20.11 7.36
N ALA A 40 12.96 19.27 7.29
CA ALA A 40 11.96 19.32 6.24
C ALA A 40 11.10 20.59 6.29
N SER A 41 10.90 21.16 7.47
CA SER A 41 10.16 22.43 7.65
C SER A 41 10.83 23.63 6.96
N GLN A 42 12.14 23.54 6.66
CA GLN A 42 12.90 24.58 5.97
C GLN A 42 12.94 24.38 4.45
N TRP A 43 12.40 23.27 3.93
CA TRP A 43 12.45 22.94 2.52
C TRP A 43 11.33 23.61 1.73
N SER A 44 11.54 23.78 0.43
CA SER A 44 10.48 24.28 -0.44
C SER A 44 9.33 23.27 -0.52
N PRO A 45 8.07 23.71 -0.68
CA PRO A 45 6.93 22.81 -0.84
C PRO A 45 7.12 21.78 -1.97
N MET A 46 7.82 22.17 -3.04
CA MET A 46 8.13 21.26 -4.15
C MET A 46 9.08 20.12 -3.72
N ALA A 47 10.10 20.43 -2.92
CA ALA A 47 11.03 19.43 -2.41
C ALA A 47 10.34 18.43 -1.48
N ILE A 48 9.45 18.91 -0.61
CA ILE A 48 8.64 18.05 0.28
C ILE A 48 7.69 17.18 -0.55
N ALA A 49 7.02 17.74 -1.57
CA ALA A 49 6.14 16.97 -2.46
C ALA A 49 6.89 15.85 -3.19
N LEU A 50 8.09 16.14 -3.71
CA LEU A 50 8.93 15.14 -4.34
C LEU A 50 9.36 14.06 -3.34
N LEU A 51 9.76 14.44 -2.12
CA LEU A 51 10.11 13.51 -1.06
C LEU A 51 8.94 12.57 -0.72
N VAL A 52 7.72 13.10 -0.57
CA VAL A 52 6.51 12.30 -0.32
C VAL A 52 6.28 11.28 -1.44
N VAL A 53 6.37 11.71 -2.70
CA VAL A 53 6.22 10.82 -3.86
C VAL A 53 7.28 9.71 -3.83
N LEU A 54 8.54 10.07 -3.58
CA LEU A 54 9.65 9.12 -3.53
C LEU A 54 9.54 8.13 -2.37
N LEU A 55 9.14 8.58 -1.18
CA LEU A 55 8.98 7.70 -0.02
C LEU A 55 7.82 6.71 -0.22
N LEU A 56 6.69 7.18 -0.76
CA LEU A 56 5.56 6.29 -1.06
C LEU A 56 5.84 5.37 -2.25
N PHE A 57 6.64 5.83 -3.21
CA PHE A 57 7.15 4.96 -4.28
C PHE A 57 8.10 3.90 -3.73
N ALA A 58 8.99 4.28 -2.81
CA ALA A 58 9.92 3.39 -2.14
C ALA A 58 9.20 2.32 -1.30
N ASP A 59 7.93 2.52 -0.91
CA ASP A 59 7.08 1.52 -0.26
C ASP A 59 7.02 0.20 -1.06
N LEU A 60 7.23 0.26 -2.38
CA LEU A 60 7.36 -0.91 -3.27
C LEU A 60 8.60 -1.77 -2.99
N PHE A 61 9.60 -1.25 -2.30
CA PHE A 61 10.86 -1.95 -2.04
C PHE A 61 11.13 -2.08 -0.54
N ILE A 62 10.83 -1.03 0.20
CA ILE A 62 11.07 -0.90 1.63
C ILE A 62 9.70 -0.60 2.23
N ALA A 63 9.18 -1.45 3.11
CA ALA A 63 7.89 -1.13 3.70
C ALA A 63 8.01 0.14 4.55
N VAL A 64 7.16 1.11 4.27
CA VAL A 64 7.18 2.45 4.86
C VAL A 64 5.77 2.72 5.43
N PRO A 65 5.62 3.46 6.54
CA PRO A 65 4.31 3.76 7.09
C PRO A 65 3.54 4.75 6.20
N THR A 66 2.87 4.23 5.16
CA THR A 66 2.14 5.04 4.16
C THR A 66 1.10 5.97 4.80
N LEU A 67 0.40 5.52 5.85
CA LEU A 67 -0.54 6.38 6.58
C LEU A 67 0.15 7.62 7.15
N THR A 68 1.29 7.40 7.82
CA THR A 68 2.07 8.46 8.45
C THR A 68 2.58 9.45 7.40
N ILE A 69 3.11 8.97 6.27
CA ILE A 69 3.57 9.86 5.21
C ILE A 69 2.42 10.66 4.62
N THR A 70 1.26 10.05 4.41
CA THR A 70 0.09 10.74 3.83
C THR A 70 -0.44 11.82 4.78
N LEU A 71 -0.42 11.57 6.09
CA LEU A 71 -0.74 12.57 7.12
C LEU A 71 0.29 13.71 7.11
N LEU A 72 1.59 13.39 7.08
CA LEU A 72 2.66 14.39 7.03
C LEU A 72 2.61 15.22 5.74
N ALA A 73 2.25 14.60 4.61
CA ALA A 73 2.05 15.31 3.35
C ALA A 73 0.94 16.34 3.47
N GLY A 74 -0.18 15.99 4.12
CA GLY A 74 -1.25 16.93 4.44
C GLY A 74 -0.78 18.07 5.35
N TYR A 75 -0.02 17.74 6.39
CA TYR A 75 0.52 18.71 7.35
C TYR A 75 1.45 19.74 6.68
N PHE A 76 2.43 19.29 5.90
CA PHE A 76 3.45 20.17 5.32
C PHE A 76 3.01 20.89 4.03
N LEU A 77 2.17 20.25 3.20
CA LEU A 77 1.82 20.78 1.88
C LEU A 77 0.41 21.36 1.82
N GLY A 78 -0.39 21.19 2.88
CA GLY A 78 -1.82 21.42 2.88
C GLY A 78 -2.59 20.33 2.11
N PHE A 79 -3.91 20.39 2.16
CA PHE A 79 -4.77 19.32 1.64
C PHE A 79 -4.58 19.05 0.13
N PRO A 80 -4.72 20.01 -0.80
CA PRO A 80 -4.68 19.70 -2.23
C PRO A 80 -3.32 19.14 -2.68
N ASN A 81 -2.23 19.75 -2.23
CA ASN A 81 -0.89 19.32 -2.62
C ASN A 81 -0.48 18.02 -1.91
N GLY A 82 -0.85 17.85 -0.64
CA GLY A 82 -0.64 16.62 0.11
C GLY A 82 -1.38 15.44 -0.51
N LEU A 83 -2.62 15.65 -0.95
CA LEU A 83 -3.40 14.67 -1.72
C LEU A 83 -2.69 14.30 -3.03
N LEU A 84 -2.32 15.29 -3.84
CA LEU A 84 -1.72 15.05 -5.15
C LEU A 84 -0.38 14.31 -5.03
N ALA A 85 0.50 14.76 -4.13
CA ALA A 85 1.79 14.11 -3.90
C ALA A 85 1.61 12.67 -3.39
N SER A 86 0.72 12.48 -2.40
CA SER A 86 0.50 11.15 -1.82
C SER A 86 -0.12 10.18 -2.82
N PHE A 87 -1.13 10.63 -3.55
CA PHE A 87 -1.79 9.84 -4.58
C PHE A 87 -0.82 9.49 -5.71
N ALA A 88 0.00 10.44 -6.18
CA ALA A 88 1.01 10.18 -7.20
C ALA A 88 2.02 9.10 -6.76
N GLY A 89 2.55 9.19 -5.53
CA GLY A 89 3.45 8.18 -4.97
C GLY A 89 2.83 6.79 -4.88
N MET A 90 1.58 6.70 -4.37
CA MET A 90 0.84 5.43 -4.29
C MET A 90 0.52 4.83 -5.67
N MET A 91 0.20 5.67 -6.66
CA MET A 91 -0.04 5.24 -8.04
C MET A 91 1.25 4.72 -8.68
N ALA A 92 2.36 5.43 -8.49
CA ALA A 92 3.67 5.03 -9.00
C ALA A 92 4.11 3.66 -8.43
N ALA A 93 3.96 3.46 -7.11
CA ALA A 93 4.26 2.18 -6.46
C ALA A 93 3.40 1.04 -7.03
N GLY A 94 2.09 1.22 -7.07
CA GLY A 94 1.15 0.20 -7.53
C GLY A 94 1.33 -0.16 -9.00
N ILE A 95 1.43 0.84 -9.88
CA ILE A 95 1.63 0.62 -11.32
C ILE A 95 2.96 -0.09 -11.57
N SER A 96 4.03 0.32 -10.89
CA SER A 96 5.34 -0.30 -11.04
C SER A 96 5.35 -1.74 -10.53
N GLY A 97 4.78 -2.01 -9.36
CA GLY A 97 4.64 -3.36 -8.81
C GLY A 97 3.81 -4.29 -9.72
N TYR A 98 2.70 -3.78 -10.27
CA TYR A 98 1.92 -4.48 -11.28
C TYR A 98 2.73 -4.74 -12.55
N ALA A 99 3.40 -3.72 -13.11
CA ALA A 99 4.12 -3.82 -14.37
C ALA A 99 5.31 -4.79 -14.26
N LEU A 100 6.13 -4.68 -13.21
CA LEU A 100 7.23 -5.60 -12.94
C LEU A 100 6.72 -7.04 -12.80
N SER A 101 5.63 -7.24 -12.08
CA SER A 101 5.07 -8.58 -11.86
C SER A 101 4.34 -9.13 -13.09
N ARG A 102 3.83 -8.27 -13.97
CA ARG A 102 3.25 -8.63 -15.26
C ARG A 102 4.29 -9.26 -16.18
N HIS A 103 5.52 -8.74 -16.16
CA HIS A 103 6.62 -9.21 -17.02
C HIS A 103 7.39 -10.36 -16.38
N TYR A 104 7.82 -10.21 -15.12
CA TYR A 104 8.71 -11.17 -14.44
C TYR A 104 7.97 -12.15 -13.52
N GLY A 105 6.75 -11.81 -13.08
CA GLY A 105 6.03 -12.56 -12.06
C GLY A 105 5.62 -13.96 -12.50
N GLN A 106 5.31 -14.18 -13.79
CA GLN A 106 5.00 -15.52 -14.28
C GLN A 106 6.20 -16.46 -14.22
N ALA A 107 7.39 -15.98 -14.60
CA ALA A 107 8.62 -16.77 -14.52
C ALA A 107 8.96 -17.13 -13.06
N PHE A 108 8.81 -16.16 -12.14
CA PHE A 108 8.95 -16.39 -10.70
C PHE A 108 7.94 -17.41 -10.17
N ALA A 109 6.66 -17.26 -10.53
CA ALA A 109 5.59 -18.14 -10.06
C ALA A 109 5.76 -19.59 -10.55
N ARG A 110 6.22 -19.79 -11.79
CA ARG A 110 6.50 -21.12 -12.35
C ARG A 110 7.66 -21.84 -11.64
N LYS A 111 8.62 -21.10 -11.06
CA LYS A 111 9.67 -21.70 -10.21
C LYS A 111 9.12 -22.24 -8.89
N ILE A 112 8.06 -21.63 -8.36
CA ILE A 112 7.45 -21.98 -7.07
C ILE A 112 6.34 -23.03 -7.21
N VAL A 113 5.51 -22.86 -8.24
CA VAL A 113 4.35 -23.71 -8.55
C VAL A 113 4.73 -24.58 -9.75
N LYS A 114 5.20 -25.80 -9.47
CA LYS A 114 5.72 -26.71 -10.50
C LYS A 114 4.62 -27.36 -11.36
N LYS A 115 3.41 -27.51 -10.82
CA LYS A 115 2.30 -28.16 -11.53
C LYS A 115 1.53 -27.13 -12.38
N PRO A 116 1.36 -27.35 -13.69
CA PRO A 116 0.61 -26.44 -14.57
C PRO A 116 -0.84 -26.21 -14.12
N GLU A 117 -1.52 -27.25 -13.66
CA GLU A 117 -2.91 -27.19 -13.18
C GLU A 117 -3.06 -26.26 -11.96
N ASP A 118 -2.11 -26.31 -11.04
CA ASP A 118 -2.10 -25.45 -9.85
C ASP A 118 -1.89 -23.98 -10.22
N PHE A 119 -1.14 -23.71 -11.29
CA PHE A 119 -0.88 -22.36 -11.79
C PHE A 119 -2.11 -21.76 -12.49
N GLU A 120 -2.80 -22.53 -13.31
CA GLU A 120 -4.05 -22.08 -13.95
C GLU A 120 -5.20 -21.95 -12.93
N SER A 121 -5.29 -22.85 -11.96
CA SER A 121 -6.21 -22.71 -10.82
C SER A 121 -5.96 -21.42 -10.03
N MET A 122 -4.68 -21.08 -9.81
CA MET A 122 -4.30 -19.83 -9.14
C MET A 122 -4.76 -18.59 -9.93
N LYS A 123 -4.54 -18.56 -11.25
CA LYS A 123 -5.02 -17.48 -12.12
C LYS A 123 -6.54 -17.35 -12.09
N GLY A 124 -7.28 -18.45 -12.18
CA GLY A 124 -8.74 -18.44 -12.13
C GLY A 124 -9.31 -17.92 -10.79
N LEU A 125 -8.65 -18.25 -9.67
CA LEU A 125 -9.04 -17.74 -8.35
C LEU A 125 -8.74 -16.24 -8.20
N PHE A 126 -7.62 -15.77 -8.73
CA PHE A 126 -7.31 -14.34 -8.71
C PHE A 126 -8.18 -13.55 -9.69
N SER A 127 -8.54 -14.10 -10.85
CA SER A 127 -9.39 -13.40 -11.81
C SER A 127 -10.79 -13.14 -11.26
N SER A 128 -11.32 -14.04 -10.43
CA SER A 128 -12.62 -13.90 -9.78
C SER A 128 -12.61 -12.95 -8.59
N ASN A 129 -11.61 -13.05 -7.70
CA ASN A 129 -11.60 -12.31 -6.41
C ASN A 129 -10.59 -11.16 -6.33
N GLY A 130 -9.68 -11.03 -7.31
CA GLY A 130 -8.54 -10.11 -7.27
C GLY A 130 -8.95 -8.64 -7.17
N PHE A 131 -10.08 -8.25 -7.75
CA PHE A 131 -10.59 -6.87 -7.63
C PHE A 131 -10.92 -6.51 -6.17
N ALA A 132 -11.66 -7.37 -5.48
CA ALA A 132 -12.00 -7.15 -4.07
C ALA A 132 -10.76 -7.23 -3.17
N PHE A 133 -9.81 -8.12 -3.50
CA PHE A 133 -8.56 -8.24 -2.78
C PHE A 133 -7.72 -6.97 -2.86
N ILE A 134 -7.61 -6.34 -4.03
CA ILE A 134 -6.92 -5.05 -4.20
C ILE A 134 -7.66 -3.95 -3.44
N LEU A 135 -8.99 -3.89 -3.57
CA LEU A 135 -9.80 -2.84 -2.94
C LEU A 135 -9.65 -2.81 -1.41
N LEU A 136 -9.57 -3.98 -0.79
CA LEU A 136 -9.44 -4.14 0.66
C LEU A 136 -7.99 -4.24 1.15
N SER A 137 -7.01 -4.13 0.24
CA SER A 137 -5.61 -4.38 0.55
C SER A 137 -5.05 -3.43 1.59
N ARG A 138 -5.47 -2.16 1.61
CA ARG A 138 -5.03 -1.15 2.59
C ARG A 138 -5.45 -1.45 4.04
N ALA A 139 -6.22 -2.51 4.30
CA ALA A 139 -6.58 -2.95 5.65
C ALA A 139 -5.37 -3.46 6.46
N ALA A 140 -4.27 -3.82 5.81
CA ALA A 140 -3.03 -4.13 6.50
C ALA A 140 -1.82 -3.56 5.73
N PRO A 141 -0.70 -3.31 6.43
CA PRO A 141 0.58 -3.01 5.76
C PRO A 141 0.95 -4.14 4.79
N ILE A 142 1.74 -3.83 3.74
CA ILE A 142 2.31 -4.79 2.77
C ILE A 142 1.28 -5.40 1.80
N LEU A 143 0.02 -5.53 2.20
CA LEU A 143 -1.03 -6.11 1.38
C LEU A 143 -1.28 -5.35 0.06
N PRO A 144 -1.24 -3.99 0.00
CA PRO A 144 -1.39 -3.29 -1.26
C PRO A 144 -0.33 -3.73 -2.28
N GLU A 145 0.93 -3.77 -1.90
CA GLU A 145 2.06 -4.12 -2.75
C GLU A 145 1.97 -5.58 -3.21
N VAL A 146 1.65 -6.49 -2.28
CA VAL A 146 1.37 -7.90 -2.60
C VAL A 146 0.22 -8.02 -3.59
N SER A 147 -0.87 -7.27 -3.40
CA SER A 147 -2.03 -7.31 -4.28
C SER A 147 -1.73 -6.79 -5.69
N ALA A 148 -0.91 -5.74 -5.82
CA ALA A 148 -0.44 -5.22 -7.09
C ALA A 148 0.45 -6.25 -7.82
N CYS A 149 1.40 -6.84 -7.11
CA CYS A 149 2.26 -7.88 -7.65
C CYS A 149 1.47 -9.12 -8.10
N MET A 150 0.52 -9.57 -7.29
CA MET A 150 -0.36 -10.69 -7.65
C MET A 150 -1.24 -10.36 -8.86
N ALA A 151 -1.72 -9.12 -8.99
CA ALA A 151 -2.50 -8.69 -10.14
C ALA A 151 -1.70 -8.71 -11.45
N GLY A 152 -0.45 -8.23 -11.41
CA GLY A 152 0.47 -8.32 -12.55
C GLY A 152 0.78 -9.77 -12.90
N MET A 153 1.18 -10.56 -11.91
CA MET A 153 1.56 -11.96 -12.07
C MET A 153 0.45 -12.82 -12.69
N ASN A 154 -0.80 -12.63 -12.25
CA ASN A 154 -1.97 -13.34 -12.76
C ASN A 154 -2.57 -12.72 -14.03
N GLN A 155 -1.87 -11.77 -14.66
CA GLN A 155 -2.27 -11.14 -15.91
C GLN A 155 -3.66 -10.48 -15.86
N MET A 156 -4.05 -9.91 -14.72
CA MET A 156 -5.27 -9.11 -14.61
C MET A 156 -5.24 -7.94 -15.60
N LYS A 157 -6.33 -7.65 -16.32
CA LYS A 157 -6.40 -6.52 -17.27
C LYS A 157 -6.00 -5.21 -16.55
N PHE A 158 -5.11 -4.42 -17.16
CA PHE A 158 -4.57 -3.20 -16.54
C PHE A 158 -5.67 -2.22 -16.12
N SER A 159 -6.68 -2.00 -16.96
CA SER A 159 -7.83 -1.14 -16.62
C SER A 159 -8.58 -1.59 -15.37
N ARG A 160 -8.76 -2.92 -15.19
CA ARG A 160 -9.42 -3.49 -14.01
C ARG A 160 -8.56 -3.34 -12.76
N PHE A 161 -7.24 -3.50 -12.89
CA PHE A 161 -6.29 -3.25 -11.81
C PHE A 161 -6.30 -1.76 -11.41
N LEU A 162 -6.16 -0.87 -12.40
CA LEU A 162 -6.11 0.57 -12.19
C LEU A 162 -7.37 1.09 -11.52
N ALA A 163 -8.56 0.63 -11.94
CA ALA A 163 -9.81 0.97 -11.30
C ALA A 163 -9.84 0.55 -9.82
N ALA A 164 -9.44 -0.69 -9.50
CA ALA A 164 -9.38 -1.16 -8.11
C ALA A 164 -8.36 -0.36 -7.28
N TRP A 165 -7.20 -0.05 -7.88
CA TRP A 165 -6.12 0.67 -7.23
C TRP A 165 -6.49 2.12 -6.92
N ILE A 166 -7.15 2.81 -7.85
CA ILE A 166 -7.67 4.18 -7.66
C ILE A 166 -8.76 4.17 -6.58
N LEU A 167 -9.73 3.25 -6.66
CA LEU A 167 -10.83 3.17 -5.68
C LEU A 167 -10.33 2.85 -4.27
N CYS A 168 -9.20 2.18 -4.14
CA CYS A 168 -8.55 1.91 -2.86
C CYS A 168 -7.71 3.11 -2.38
N SER A 169 -6.90 3.69 -3.26
CA SER A 169 -5.87 4.67 -2.89
C SER A 169 -6.41 6.10 -2.80
N LEU A 170 -7.38 6.48 -3.63
CA LEU A 170 -7.89 7.85 -3.66
C LEU A 170 -8.69 8.21 -2.39
N PRO A 171 -9.67 7.42 -1.91
CA PRO A 171 -10.37 7.73 -0.66
C PRO A 171 -9.43 7.73 0.54
N TYR A 172 -8.47 6.80 0.55
CA TYR A 172 -7.44 6.74 1.58
C TYR A 172 -6.58 8.01 1.61
N ALA A 173 -6.07 8.43 0.45
CA ALA A 173 -5.27 9.65 0.31
C ALA A 173 -6.06 10.90 0.70
N LEU A 174 -7.33 11.00 0.27
CA LEU A 174 -8.23 12.10 0.60
C LEU A 174 -8.39 12.27 2.11
N ILE A 175 -8.79 11.20 2.79
CA ILE A 175 -9.09 11.25 4.22
C ILE A 175 -7.81 11.54 5.02
N ALA A 176 -6.71 10.85 4.72
CA ALA A 176 -5.47 11.00 5.47
C ALA A 176 -4.79 12.37 5.21
N SER A 177 -4.72 12.85 3.97
CA SER A 177 -4.11 14.16 3.69
C SER A 177 -4.95 15.32 4.22
N TYR A 178 -6.29 15.21 4.18
CA TYR A 178 -7.17 16.20 4.79
C TYR A 178 -6.96 16.26 6.30
N ALA A 179 -7.00 15.10 6.97
CA ALA A 179 -6.75 15.02 8.40
C ALA A 179 -5.37 15.57 8.80
N GLY A 180 -4.36 15.29 7.99
CA GLY A 180 -3.01 15.84 8.15
C GLY A 180 -3.00 17.37 8.08
N SER A 181 -3.70 17.96 7.11
CA SER A 181 -3.72 19.41 6.89
C SER A 181 -4.44 20.22 7.97
N ILE A 182 -5.28 19.57 8.78
CA ILE A 182 -6.00 20.21 9.90
C ILE A 182 -5.43 19.78 11.26
N SER A 183 -4.35 18.99 11.27
CA SER A 183 -3.68 18.56 12.49
C SER A 183 -2.48 19.46 12.75
N ASP A 184 -2.20 19.72 14.02
CA ASP A 184 -1.00 20.44 14.45
C ASP A 184 -0.29 19.66 15.55
N LEU A 185 0.95 20.05 15.86
CA LEU A 185 1.71 19.45 16.98
C LEU A 185 0.97 19.60 18.33
N GLU A 186 0.22 20.70 18.50
CA GLU A 186 -0.59 20.94 19.70
C GLU A 186 -1.98 20.27 19.63
N ASN A 187 -2.49 20.00 18.43
CA ASN A 187 -3.77 19.34 18.22
C ASN A 187 -3.65 18.15 17.25
N PRO A 188 -3.02 17.04 17.67
CA PRO A 188 -2.84 15.85 16.82
C PRO A 188 -4.12 15.00 16.70
N LYS A 189 -5.22 15.41 17.32
CA LYS A 189 -6.47 14.62 17.40
C LYS A 189 -7.04 14.24 16.03
N PRO A 190 -7.09 15.12 15.01
CA PRO A 190 -7.64 14.74 13.70
C PRO A 190 -6.84 13.63 13.04
N ALA A 191 -5.50 13.68 13.10
CA ALA A 191 -4.62 12.62 12.61
C ALA A 191 -4.84 11.30 13.36
N ILE A 192 -4.93 11.34 14.70
CA ILE A 192 -5.14 10.14 15.53
C ILE A 192 -6.49 9.49 15.24
N PHE A 193 -7.58 10.26 15.25
CA PHE A 193 -8.92 9.73 14.95
C PHE A 193 -9.03 9.20 13.53
N THR A 194 -8.36 9.85 12.58
CA THR A 194 -8.30 9.36 11.20
C THR A 194 -7.53 8.06 11.10
N ALA A 195 -6.40 7.93 11.81
CA ALA A 195 -5.64 6.69 11.82
C ALA A 195 -6.45 5.53 12.39
N ILE A 196 -7.16 5.76 13.49
CA ILE A 196 -8.06 4.76 14.11
C ILE A 196 -9.24 4.45 13.19
N GLY A 197 -9.88 5.47 12.64
CA GLY A 197 -11.06 5.36 11.78
C GLY A 197 -10.78 4.61 10.48
N LEU A 198 -9.73 5.00 9.74
CA LEU A 198 -9.33 4.31 8.50
C LEU A 198 -8.93 2.86 8.78
N SER A 199 -8.09 2.63 9.79
CA SER A 199 -7.65 1.27 10.11
C SER A 199 -8.82 0.38 10.54
N GLY A 200 -9.70 0.91 11.40
CA GLY A 200 -10.88 0.19 11.90
C GLY A 200 -11.92 -0.10 10.82
N THR A 201 -12.25 0.88 9.98
CA THR A 201 -13.22 0.70 8.88
C THR A 201 -12.72 -0.32 7.85
N LEU A 202 -11.45 -0.26 7.48
CA LEU A 202 -10.85 -1.22 6.56
C LEU A 202 -10.78 -2.63 7.17
N TRP A 203 -10.45 -2.75 8.47
CA TRP A 203 -10.50 -4.02 9.18
C TRP A 203 -11.90 -4.62 9.27
N LEU A 204 -12.91 -3.79 9.57
CA LEU A 204 -14.31 -4.22 9.55
C LEU A 204 -14.71 -4.67 8.14
N GLY A 205 -14.41 -3.89 7.11
CA GLY A 205 -14.66 -4.29 5.71
C GLY A 205 -14.05 -5.65 5.37
N TRP A 206 -12.81 -5.88 5.80
CA TRP A 206 -12.12 -7.17 5.64
C TRP A 206 -12.80 -8.31 6.42
N PHE A 207 -13.17 -8.09 7.69
CA PHE A 207 -13.85 -9.07 8.52
C PHE A 207 -15.18 -9.51 7.90
N TRP A 208 -15.99 -8.55 7.45
CA TRP A 208 -17.28 -8.81 6.79
C TRP A 208 -17.10 -9.54 5.46
N TYR A 209 -16.10 -9.15 4.67
CA TYR A 209 -15.77 -9.84 3.43
C TYR A 209 -15.37 -11.31 3.67
N ARG A 210 -14.55 -11.60 4.69
CA ARG A 210 -14.22 -12.98 5.07
C ARG A 210 -15.46 -13.77 5.48
N LYS A 211 -16.34 -13.20 6.30
CA LYS A 211 -17.57 -13.86 6.73
C LYS A 211 -18.44 -14.26 5.52
N LYS A 212 -18.55 -13.39 4.52
CA LYS A 212 -19.33 -13.64 3.29
C LYS A 212 -18.69 -14.71 2.39
N LEU A 213 -17.36 -14.80 2.36
CA LEU A 213 -16.63 -15.86 1.65
C LEU A 213 -16.79 -17.23 2.32
N SER A 214 -16.74 -17.27 3.66
CA SER A 214 -16.94 -18.52 4.41
C SER A 214 -18.37 -19.03 4.34
N ALA A 215 -19.38 -18.15 4.22
CA ALA A 215 -20.78 -18.53 4.08
C ALA A 215 -21.16 -19.08 2.68
N LYS A 216 -20.25 -19.00 1.70
CA LYS A 216 -20.43 -19.51 0.33
C LYS A 216 -19.71 -20.86 0.08
N ARG A 217 -18.99 -21.37 1.07
CA ARG A 217 -18.34 -22.69 1.05
C ARG A 217 -19.17 -23.69 1.83
#